data_AF-A0AAV5F841-F1
#
_entry.id   AF-A0AAV5F841-F1
#
_cell.length_a   1.000
_cell.length_b   1.000
_cell.length_c   1.000
_cell.angle_alpha   90.00
_cell.angle_beta   90.00
_cell.angle_gamma   90.00
#
_symmetry.space_group_name_H-M   'P 1'
#
loop_
_entity.id
_entity.type
_entity.pdbx_description
1 polymer ?
#
loop_
_entity_poly.entity_id
_entity_poly.type
_entity_poly.pdbx_seq_one_letter_code
_entity_poly.pdbx_strand_id
1 'polypeptide(L)'
;MPSLLLARCGWCSTKRDLCLLHGAVLRRRHLLPAADAAAALAKLLRFAAVSPAGDLRHASLLLSFHLPFISSAASHLAFFYNTLMRGLAASSSPGAAIEVFTAMRRAGATPDAFTFTFALKSCTRCHSLGRLPSDLHAQAIKHGCLGARSPHAHVHNALLHAYASRAAVDDARRVFDGMPIRDVVSFTGLLTVHLKASDLDSAREVFD
;
A
#
# COMPACT_ATOMS: atom_id res chain seq x y z
N MET A 1 21.35 24.51 -13.84
CA MET A 1 20.43 24.94 -12.75
C MET A 1 19.35 23.91 -12.30
N PRO A 2 19.49 22.58 -12.46
CA PRO A 2 18.62 21.60 -11.77
C PRO A 2 19.05 21.24 -10.31
N SER A 3 20.29 21.53 -9.91
CA SER A 3 20.88 21.08 -8.63
C SER A 3 20.32 21.74 -7.36
N LEU A 4 19.82 22.98 -7.42
CA LEU A 4 19.35 23.71 -6.23
C LEU A 4 18.00 23.20 -5.68
N LEU A 5 17.14 22.66 -6.55
CA LEU A 5 15.85 22.11 -6.11
C LEU A 5 16.02 20.76 -5.42
N LEU A 6 16.91 19.89 -5.94
CA LEU A 6 17.30 18.66 -5.23
C LEU A 6 18.00 18.95 -3.90
N ALA A 7 18.91 19.94 -3.88
CA ALA A 7 19.54 20.38 -2.64
C ALA A 7 18.48 20.84 -1.63
N ARG A 8 17.49 21.67 -2.02
CA ARG A 8 16.39 22.08 -1.14
C ARG A 8 15.47 20.91 -0.76
N CYS A 9 15.21 19.98 -1.68
CA CYS A 9 14.45 18.76 -1.41
C CYS A 9 15.10 17.95 -0.29
N GLY A 10 16.42 17.97 -0.08
CA GLY A 10 17.04 17.29 1.06
C GLY A 10 16.60 17.84 2.42
N TRP A 11 16.36 19.16 2.51
CA TRP A 11 16.26 19.89 3.77
C TRP A 11 14.82 20.18 4.19
N CYS A 12 13.84 20.01 3.31
CA CYS A 12 12.43 20.22 3.64
C CYS A 12 11.94 19.18 4.67
N SER A 13 11.72 19.57 5.92
CA SER A 13 11.18 18.68 6.96
C SER A 13 9.86 19.18 7.55
N THR A 14 9.51 20.45 7.31
CA THR A 14 8.28 21.06 7.83
C THR A 14 7.18 21.16 6.77
N LYS A 15 5.92 21.29 7.21
CA LYS A 15 4.78 21.57 6.33
C LYS A 15 5.01 22.84 5.50
N ARG A 16 5.64 23.86 6.09
CA ARG A 16 5.96 25.12 5.40
C ARG A 16 6.95 24.91 4.25
N ASP A 17 8.02 24.16 4.49
CA ASP A 17 9.03 23.88 3.46
C ASP A 17 8.44 23.09 2.30
N LEU A 18 7.53 22.15 2.60
CA LEU A 18 6.85 21.35 1.61
C LEU A 18 5.86 22.17 0.78
N CYS A 19 5.12 23.11 1.38
CA CYS A 19 4.29 24.04 0.60
C CYS A 19 5.14 24.93 -0.33
N LEU A 20 6.30 25.41 0.14
CA LEU A 20 7.25 26.16 -0.68
C LEU A 20 7.81 25.32 -1.83
N LEU A 21 8.14 24.04 -1.54
CA LEU A 21 8.61 23.09 -2.54
C LEU A 21 7.53 22.84 -3.60
N HIS A 22 6.29 22.57 -3.19
CA HIS A 22 5.16 22.35 -4.10
C HIS A 22 4.91 23.59 -4.98
N GLY A 23 4.89 24.79 -4.39
CA GLY A 23 4.78 26.03 -5.17
C GLY A 23 5.93 26.24 -6.16
N ALA A 24 7.16 25.87 -5.78
CA ALA A 24 8.31 25.93 -6.69
C ALA A 24 8.21 24.93 -7.85
N VAL A 25 7.74 23.71 -7.59
CA VAL A 25 7.46 22.68 -8.62
C VAL A 25 6.41 23.20 -9.61
N LEU A 26 5.31 23.77 -9.13
CA LEU A 26 4.26 24.31 -10.00
C LEU A 26 4.75 25.48 -10.88
N ARG A 27 5.51 26.42 -10.31
CA ARG A 27 6.02 27.59 -11.05
C ARG A 27 7.08 27.24 -12.09
N ARG A 28 7.92 26.24 -11.82
CA ARG A 28 9.06 25.86 -12.69
C ARG A 28 8.83 24.56 -13.45
N ARG A 29 7.58 24.09 -13.54
CA ARG A 29 7.23 22.76 -14.09
C ARG A 29 7.79 22.46 -15.48
N HIS A 30 7.86 23.47 -16.35
CA HIS A 30 8.32 23.35 -17.73
C HIS A 30 9.85 23.34 -17.87
N LEU A 31 10.57 23.66 -16.79
CA LEU A 31 12.04 23.76 -16.74
C LEU A 31 12.67 22.65 -15.89
N LEU A 32 11.83 21.81 -15.26
CA LEU A 32 12.25 20.78 -14.33
C LEU A 32 12.48 19.46 -15.09
N PRO A 33 13.67 18.84 -14.96
CA PRO A 33 13.86 17.47 -15.41
C PRO A 33 12.84 16.54 -14.76
N ALA A 34 12.37 15.53 -15.51
CA ALA A 34 11.36 14.58 -15.02
C ALA A 34 11.78 13.89 -13.71
N ALA A 35 13.07 13.57 -13.57
CA ALA A 35 13.62 12.95 -12.36
C ALA A 35 13.52 13.86 -11.12
N ASP A 36 13.82 15.15 -11.26
CA ASP A 36 13.78 16.12 -10.15
C ASP A 36 12.35 16.38 -9.69
N ALA A 37 11.43 16.46 -10.65
CA ALA A 37 10.01 16.58 -10.37
C ALA A 37 9.47 15.33 -9.66
N ALA A 38 9.87 14.13 -10.09
CA ALA A 38 9.51 12.88 -9.43
C ALA A 38 10.04 12.80 -7.99
N ALA A 39 11.29 13.22 -7.75
CA ALA A 39 11.88 13.26 -6.41
C ALA A 39 11.16 14.25 -5.48
N ALA A 40 10.85 15.46 -5.97
CA ALA A 40 10.10 16.45 -5.21
C ALA A 40 8.68 15.95 -4.89
N LEU A 41 8.00 15.37 -5.88
CA LEU A 41 6.68 14.77 -5.70
C LEU A 41 6.70 13.61 -4.70
N ALA A 42 7.72 12.75 -4.76
CA ALA A 42 7.86 11.62 -3.83
C ALA A 42 7.95 12.13 -2.38
N LYS A 43 8.70 13.21 -2.16
CA LYS A 43 8.83 13.83 -0.84
C LYS A 43 7.51 14.44 -0.37
N LEU A 44 6.83 15.19 -1.24
CA LEU A 44 5.54 15.80 -0.95
C LEU A 44 4.47 14.75 -0.64
N LEU A 45 4.36 13.72 -1.49
CA LEU A 45 3.38 12.66 -1.35
C LEU A 45 3.61 11.85 -0.08
N ARG A 46 4.86 11.49 0.22
CA ARG A 46 5.19 10.76 1.45
C ARG A 46 4.80 11.54 2.70
N PHE A 47 5.07 12.84 2.75
CA PHE A 47 4.61 13.66 3.87
C PHE A 47 3.09 13.72 3.93
N ALA A 48 2.43 14.05 2.82
CA ALA A 48 0.98 14.22 2.78
C ALA A 48 0.21 12.93 3.10
N ALA A 49 0.70 11.77 2.67
CA ALA A 49 0.02 10.49 2.85
C ALA A 49 0.34 9.77 4.16
N VAL A 50 1.56 9.92 4.70
CA VAL A 50 2.05 9.07 5.81
C VAL A 50 2.30 9.85 7.11
N SER A 51 2.50 11.17 7.06
CA SER A 51 2.72 11.97 8.26
C SER A 51 1.43 12.14 9.07
N PRO A 52 1.48 12.13 10.42
CA PRO A 52 0.34 12.51 11.26
C PRO A 52 -0.19 13.93 10.97
N ALA A 53 0.68 14.83 10.51
CA ALA A 53 0.32 16.19 10.10
C ALA A 53 0.01 16.31 8.59
N GLY A 54 -0.06 15.17 7.89
CA GLY A 54 -0.35 15.07 6.46
C GLY A 54 -1.83 15.31 6.14
N ASP A 55 -2.13 15.41 4.84
CA ASP A 55 -3.48 15.55 4.32
C ASP A 55 -3.65 14.59 3.14
N LEU A 56 -4.49 13.57 3.34
CA LEU A 56 -4.75 12.53 2.34
C LEU A 56 -5.52 13.04 1.12
N ARG A 57 -6.33 14.10 1.26
CA ARG A 57 -6.97 14.76 0.12
C ARG A 57 -5.91 15.47 -0.70
N HIS A 58 -4.99 16.18 -0.04
CA HIS A 58 -3.86 16.80 -0.71
C HIS A 58 -2.96 15.76 -1.40
N ALA A 59 -2.67 14.64 -0.74
CA ALA A 59 -1.92 13.53 -1.33
C ALA A 59 -2.58 12.98 -2.61
N SER A 60 -3.91 12.85 -2.60
CA SER A 60 -4.68 12.39 -3.75
C SER A 60 -4.62 13.38 -4.92
N LEU A 61 -4.71 14.69 -4.62
CA LEU A 61 -4.59 15.76 -5.61
C LEU A 61 -3.19 15.86 -6.20
N LEU A 62 -2.15 15.72 -5.37
CA LEU A 62 -0.76 15.66 -5.82
C LEU A 62 -0.58 14.53 -6.83
N LEU A 63 -1.11 13.34 -6.53
CA LEU A 63 -1.02 12.22 -7.44
C LEU A 63 -1.78 12.50 -8.74
N SER A 64 -3.07 12.87 -8.69
CA SER A 64 -3.89 13.05 -9.89
C SER A 64 -3.36 14.17 -10.80
N PHE A 65 -2.87 15.27 -10.23
CA PHE A 65 -2.35 16.40 -10.98
C PHE A 65 -0.99 16.10 -11.62
N HIS A 66 -0.12 15.35 -10.93
CA HIS A 66 1.24 15.08 -11.42
C HIS A 66 1.39 13.75 -12.16
N LEU A 67 0.46 12.80 -12.03
CA LEU A 67 0.50 11.50 -12.71
C LEU A 67 0.79 11.60 -14.21
N PRO A 68 0.12 12.48 -14.99
CA PRO A 68 0.37 12.58 -16.43
C PRO A 68 1.80 12.99 -16.78
N PHE A 69 2.47 13.70 -15.87
CA PHE A 69 3.83 14.21 -16.06
C PHE A 69 4.91 13.16 -15.74
N ILE A 70 4.63 12.25 -14.81
CA ILE A 70 5.56 11.19 -14.39
C ILE A 70 5.32 9.85 -15.13
N SER A 71 4.27 9.77 -15.95
CA SER A 71 3.81 8.53 -16.60
C SER A 71 4.80 7.94 -17.63
N SER A 72 5.81 8.68 -18.09
CA SER A 72 6.83 8.12 -19.00
C SER A 72 7.76 7.11 -18.33
N ALA A 73 7.77 7.06 -16.99
CA ALA A 73 8.59 6.15 -16.20
C ALA A 73 7.71 5.18 -15.38
N ALA A 74 7.05 4.25 -16.08
CA ALA A 74 6.06 3.32 -15.52
C ALA A 74 6.53 2.56 -14.26
N SER A 75 7.83 2.31 -14.11
CA SER A 75 8.43 1.65 -12.93
C SER A 75 8.27 2.45 -11.63
N HIS A 76 8.20 3.79 -11.69
CA HIS A 76 8.04 4.64 -10.51
C HIS A 76 6.58 4.86 -10.11
N LEU A 77 5.61 4.56 -10.99
CA LEU A 77 4.20 4.78 -10.70
C LEU A 77 3.73 3.94 -9.51
N ALA A 78 4.20 2.69 -9.41
CA ALA A 78 3.88 1.80 -8.29
C ALA A 78 4.26 2.42 -6.94
N PHE A 79 5.41 3.09 -6.85
CA PHE A 79 5.83 3.78 -5.63
C PHE A 79 4.83 4.86 -5.18
N PHE A 80 4.37 5.71 -6.11
CA PHE A 80 3.43 6.78 -5.77
C PHE A 80 2.07 6.22 -5.34
N TYR A 81 1.54 5.25 -6.08
CA TYR A 81 0.29 4.56 -5.69
C TYR A 81 0.43 3.88 -4.33
N ASN A 82 1.51 3.12 -4.10
CA ASN A 82 1.76 2.44 -2.84
C ASN A 82 1.87 3.40 -1.65
N THR A 83 2.49 4.56 -1.86
CA THR A 83 2.61 5.61 -0.82
C THR A 83 1.23 6.14 -0.42
N LEU A 84 0.36 6.43 -1.39
CA LEU A 84 -1.00 6.88 -1.13
C LEU A 84 -1.84 5.77 -0.49
N MET A 85 -1.78 4.55 -1.03
CA MET A 85 -2.50 3.39 -0.50
C MET A 85 -2.12 3.09 0.94
N ARG A 86 -0.84 3.21 1.31
CA ARG A 86 -0.38 3.05 2.69
C ARG A 86 -1.06 4.03 3.63
N GLY A 87 -1.12 5.31 3.25
CA GLY A 87 -1.79 6.35 4.03
C GLY A 87 -3.28 6.09 4.18
N LEU A 88 -3.96 5.79 3.08
CA LEU A 88 -5.39 5.52 3.06
C LEU A 88 -5.75 4.28 3.87
N ALA A 89 -5.00 3.18 3.74
CA ALA A 89 -5.24 1.93 4.47
C ALA A 89 -5.16 2.10 6.00
N ALA A 90 -4.39 3.08 6.49
CA ALA A 90 -4.30 3.44 7.90
C ALA A 90 -5.28 4.53 8.35
N SER A 91 -5.98 5.18 7.41
CA SER A 91 -6.87 6.31 7.68
C SER A 91 -8.26 5.89 8.20
N SER A 92 -9.15 6.86 8.41
CA SER A 92 -10.58 6.63 8.68
C SER A 92 -11.36 6.13 7.45
N SER A 93 -10.77 6.22 6.25
CA SER A 93 -11.37 5.80 4.98
C SER A 93 -10.51 4.75 4.28
N PRO A 94 -10.32 3.55 4.89
CA PRO A 94 -9.48 2.49 4.32
C PRO A 94 -9.90 2.11 2.91
N GLY A 95 -11.21 2.17 2.64
CA GLY A 95 -11.79 1.82 1.35
C GLY A 95 -11.26 2.57 0.14
N ALA A 96 -10.89 3.84 0.31
CA ALA A 96 -10.30 4.64 -0.75
C ALA A 96 -8.96 4.03 -1.26
N ALA A 97 -8.26 3.24 -0.45
CA ALA A 97 -7.06 2.52 -0.90
C ALA A 97 -7.38 1.49 -2.00
N ILE A 98 -8.58 0.88 -1.98
CA ILE A 98 -9.03 -0.08 -3.00
C ILE A 98 -9.42 0.62 -4.30
N GLU A 99 -9.97 1.83 -4.20
CA GLU A 99 -10.24 2.69 -5.36
C GLU A 99 -8.92 3.11 -6.02
N VAL A 100 -7.93 3.52 -5.22
CA VAL A 100 -6.58 3.85 -5.69
C VAL A 100 -5.90 2.63 -6.34
N PHE A 101 -6.01 1.44 -5.76
CA PHE A 101 -5.55 0.19 -6.39
C PHE A 101 -6.21 -0.05 -7.75
N THR A 102 -7.51 0.20 -7.86
CA THR A 102 -8.25 0.04 -9.11
C THR A 102 -7.79 1.08 -10.15
N ALA A 103 -7.55 2.32 -9.73
CA ALA A 103 -7.01 3.38 -10.58
C ALA A 103 -5.58 3.06 -11.06
N MET A 104 -4.72 2.54 -10.18
CA MET A 104 -3.36 2.08 -10.51
C MET A 104 -3.37 1.09 -11.68
N ARG A 105 -4.24 0.08 -11.60
CA ARG A 105 -4.38 -0.94 -12.66
C ARG A 105 -4.89 -0.36 -13.98
N ARG A 106 -5.83 0.59 -13.91
CA ARG A 106 -6.34 1.28 -15.12
C ARG A 106 -5.29 2.18 -15.76
N ALA A 107 -4.38 2.74 -14.96
CA ALA A 107 -3.25 3.53 -15.44
C ALA A 107 -2.08 2.68 -15.97
N GLY A 108 -2.21 1.35 -16.01
CA GLY A 108 -1.16 0.44 -16.50
C GLY A 108 0.03 0.26 -15.56
N ALA A 109 -0.05 0.75 -14.31
CA ALA A 109 0.99 0.53 -13.32
C ALA A 109 0.90 -0.89 -12.75
N THR A 110 2.02 -1.61 -12.72
CA THR A 110 2.10 -3.01 -12.26
C THR A 110 2.05 -3.09 -10.73
N PRO A 111 1.04 -3.75 -10.13
CA PRO A 111 1.02 -4.03 -8.69
C PRO A 111 2.23 -4.84 -8.23
N ASP A 112 2.75 -4.52 -7.05
CA ASP A 112 3.84 -5.25 -6.39
C ASP A 112 3.41 -5.77 -5.01
N ALA A 113 4.35 -6.39 -4.28
CA ALA A 113 4.09 -6.94 -2.95
C ALA A 113 3.59 -5.87 -1.95
N PHE A 114 4.08 -4.63 -2.04
CA PHE A 114 3.59 -3.55 -1.19
C PHE A 114 2.15 -3.15 -1.56
N THR A 115 1.83 -3.11 -2.85
CA THR A 115 0.47 -2.87 -3.33
C THR A 115 -0.53 -3.84 -2.71
N PHE A 116 -0.25 -5.15 -2.79
CA PHE A 116 -1.13 -6.17 -2.23
C PHE A 116 -1.21 -6.10 -0.70
N THR A 117 -0.09 -5.79 -0.03
CA THR A 117 -0.08 -5.61 1.42
C THR A 117 -1.02 -4.50 1.87
N PHE A 118 -0.99 -3.33 1.22
CA PHE A 118 -1.87 -2.22 1.59
C PHE A 118 -3.32 -2.47 1.18
N ALA A 119 -3.57 -3.10 0.03
CA ALA A 119 -4.91 -3.47 -0.41
C ALA A 119 -5.56 -4.47 0.57
N LEU A 120 -4.84 -5.51 1.00
CA LEU A 120 -5.32 -6.50 1.95
C LEU A 120 -5.57 -5.90 3.34
N LYS A 121 -4.66 -5.04 3.82
CA LYS A 121 -4.86 -4.28 5.08
C LYS A 121 -6.04 -3.31 5.03
N SER A 122 -6.35 -2.75 3.86
CA SER A 122 -7.56 -1.96 3.68
C SER A 122 -8.82 -2.85 3.72
N CYS A 123 -8.75 -4.01 3.07
CA CYS A 123 -9.83 -5.00 3.01
C CYS A 123 -10.23 -5.52 4.40
N THR A 124 -9.27 -5.70 5.32
CA THR A 124 -9.55 -6.10 6.71
C THR A 124 -10.37 -5.08 7.50
N ARG A 125 -10.31 -3.80 7.11
CA ARG A 125 -11.00 -2.69 7.77
C ARG A 125 -12.24 -2.24 7.00
N CYS A 126 -12.54 -2.86 5.87
CA CYS A 126 -13.64 -2.46 5.00
C CYS A 126 -14.39 -3.68 4.46
N HIS A 127 -15.48 -4.02 5.14
CA HIS A 127 -16.33 -5.16 4.81
C HIS A 127 -17.34 -4.87 3.68
N SER A 128 -17.59 -3.59 3.38
CA SER A 128 -18.67 -3.14 2.50
C SER A 128 -18.30 -2.93 1.02
N LEU A 129 -17.02 -3.01 0.63
CA LEU A 129 -16.56 -2.51 -0.68
C LEU A 129 -16.59 -3.48 -1.87
N GLY A 130 -17.37 -4.55 -1.83
CA GLY A 130 -17.58 -5.43 -2.99
C GLY A 130 -16.35 -6.24 -3.45
N ARG A 131 -15.11 -5.87 -3.09
CA ARG A 131 -13.92 -6.71 -3.28
C ARG A 131 -13.71 -7.64 -2.09
N LEU A 132 -13.63 -8.92 -2.41
CA LEU A 132 -13.35 -9.98 -1.46
C LEU A 132 -11.83 -10.18 -1.29
N PRO A 133 -11.35 -10.67 -0.13
CA PRO A 133 -9.98 -11.14 0.03
C PRO A 133 -9.58 -12.12 -1.07
N SER A 134 -10.53 -12.93 -1.56
CA SER A 134 -10.34 -13.85 -2.69
C SER A 134 -9.99 -13.14 -4.00
N ASP A 135 -10.57 -11.97 -4.29
CA ASP A 135 -10.23 -11.19 -5.49
C ASP A 135 -8.77 -10.71 -5.44
N LEU A 136 -8.36 -10.19 -4.28
CA LEU A 136 -6.99 -9.73 -4.06
C LEU A 136 -6.02 -10.91 -4.01
N HIS A 137 -6.42 -12.05 -3.46
CA HIS A 137 -5.66 -13.29 -3.43
C HIS A 137 -5.33 -13.76 -4.86
N ALA A 138 -6.34 -13.88 -5.72
CA ALA A 138 -6.16 -14.31 -7.10
C ALA A 138 -5.25 -13.36 -7.89
N GLN A 139 -5.41 -12.04 -7.71
CA GLN A 139 -4.53 -11.05 -8.34
C GLN A 139 -3.09 -11.16 -7.81
N ALA A 140 -2.90 -11.33 -6.50
CA ALA A 140 -1.56 -11.45 -5.92
C ALA A 140 -0.82 -12.70 -6.42
N ILE A 141 -1.52 -13.84 -6.60
CA ILE A 141 -0.95 -15.04 -7.24
C ILE A 141 -0.56 -14.73 -8.69
N LYS A 142 -1.46 -14.10 -9.47
CA LYS A 142 -1.21 -13.75 -10.87
C LYS A 142 0.04 -12.87 -11.04
N HIS A 143 0.30 -11.99 -10.07
CA HIS A 143 1.47 -11.10 -10.05
C HIS A 143 2.70 -11.70 -9.35
N GLY A 144 2.68 -12.99 -8.99
CA GLY A 144 3.81 -13.66 -8.33
C GLY A 144 4.11 -13.18 -6.91
N CYS A 145 3.19 -12.42 -6.31
CA CYS A 145 3.34 -11.86 -4.96
C CYS A 145 2.91 -12.85 -3.86
N LEU A 146 2.22 -13.93 -4.23
CA LEU A 146 1.80 -15.02 -3.33
C LEU A 146 2.06 -16.40 -3.95
N GLY A 147 2.11 -17.41 -3.10
CA GLY A 147 2.27 -18.82 -3.47
C GLY A 147 3.51 -19.43 -2.85
N ALA A 148 3.67 -20.74 -3.01
CA ALA A 148 4.71 -21.55 -2.35
C ALA A 148 6.17 -21.15 -2.68
N ARG A 149 6.40 -20.28 -3.66
CA ARG A 149 7.74 -19.75 -4.00
C ARG A 149 7.88 -18.24 -3.77
N SER A 150 6.84 -17.57 -3.25
CA SER A 150 6.89 -16.12 -3.03
C SER A 150 7.69 -15.80 -1.76
N PRO A 151 8.74 -14.96 -1.84
CA PRO A 151 9.53 -14.56 -0.66
C PRO A 151 8.80 -13.54 0.22
N HIS A 152 7.58 -13.12 -0.15
CA HIS A 152 6.88 -12.01 0.47
C HIS A 152 5.98 -12.48 1.63
N ALA A 153 6.60 -12.85 2.76
CA ALA A 153 5.88 -13.28 3.98
C ALA A 153 4.84 -12.23 4.44
N HIS A 154 5.17 -10.94 4.32
CA HIS A 154 4.27 -9.85 4.67
C HIS A 154 2.97 -9.81 3.85
N VAL A 155 2.96 -10.29 2.61
CA VAL A 155 1.75 -10.40 1.78
C VAL A 155 0.88 -11.57 2.25
N HIS A 156 1.50 -12.71 2.56
CA HIS A 156 0.80 -13.88 3.12
C HIS A 156 0.15 -13.53 4.46
N ASN A 157 0.89 -12.88 5.36
CA ASN A 157 0.38 -12.41 6.65
C ASN A 157 -0.79 -11.43 6.46
N ALA A 158 -0.68 -10.47 5.53
CA ALA A 158 -1.79 -9.56 5.24
C ALA A 158 -3.03 -10.28 4.72
N LEU A 159 -2.86 -11.32 3.89
CA LEU A 159 -3.96 -12.14 3.38
C LEU A 159 -4.61 -13.00 4.46
N LEU A 160 -3.79 -13.61 5.32
CA LEU A 160 -4.25 -14.38 6.47
C LEU A 160 -5.16 -13.53 7.35
N HIS A 161 -4.73 -12.32 7.71
CA HIS A 161 -5.56 -11.37 8.45
C HIS A 161 -6.82 -10.95 7.68
N ALA A 162 -6.77 -10.82 6.35
CA ALA A 162 -7.93 -10.48 5.54
C ALA A 162 -9.01 -11.57 5.59
N TYR A 163 -8.65 -12.85 5.45
CA TYR A 163 -9.60 -13.95 5.65
C TYR A 163 -10.09 -14.04 7.10
N ALA A 164 -9.20 -13.85 8.07
CA ALA A 164 -9.55 -13.80 9.50
C ALA A 164 -10.63 -12.75 9.79
N SER A 165 -10.50 -11.57 9.18
CA SER A 165 -11.46 -10.48 9.38
C SER A 165 -12.87 -10.81 8.90
N ARG A 166 -13.03 -11.83 8.05
CA ARG A 166 -14.31 -12.28 7.50
C ARG A 166 -14.76 -13.64 8.02
N ALA A 167 -14.16 -14.09 9.12
CA ALA A 167 -14.42 -15.41 9.71
C ALA A 167 -14.26 -16.58 8.72
N ALA A 168 -13.46 -16.40 7.66
CA ALA A 168 -13.15 -17.45 6.69
C ALA A 168 -11.97 -18.29 7.20
N VAL A 169 -12.23 -19.09 8.24
CA VAL A 169 -11.21 -19.86 8.97
C VAL A 169 -10.49 -20.84 8.06
N ASP A 170 -11.23 -21.59 7.25
CA ASP A 170 -10.66 -22.59 6.33
C ASP A 170 -9.71 -21.96 5.31
N ASP A 171 -10.09 -20.82 4.74
CA ASP A 171 -9.25 -20.11 3.78
C ASP A 171 -8.01 -19.51 4.44
N ALA A 172 -8.15 -19.00 5.67
CA ALA A 172 -7.01 -18.54 6.47
C ALA A 172 -6.04 -19.70 6.76
N ARG A 173 -6.55 -20.87 7.15
CA ARG A 173 -5.74 -22.08 7.40
C ARG A 173 -5.01 -22.52 6.12
N ARG A 174 -5.70 -22.59 4.98
CA ARG A 174 -5.10 -22.92 3.68
C ARG A 174 -3.98 -21.96 3.30
N VAL A 175 -4.16 -20.66 3.54
CA VAL A 175 -3.11 -19.67 3.30
C VAL A 175 -1.90 -19.95 4.19
N PHE A 176 -2.10 -20.14 5.49
CA PHE A 176 -1.03 -20.45 6.45
C PHE A 176 -0.26 -21.71 6.06
N ASP A 177 -0.97 -22.77 5.66
CA ASP A 177 -0.38 -24.04 5.23
C ASP A 177 0.44 -23.90 3.96
N GLY A 178 -0.02 -23.08 3.02
CA GLY A 178 0.69 -22.78 1.79
C GLY A 178 1.86 -21.79 1.92
N MET A 179 2.11 -21.21 3.10
CA MET A 179 3.19 -20.24 3.29
C MET A 179 4.57 -20.90 3.18
N PRO A 180 5.49 -20.38 2.34
CA PRO A 180 6.85 -20.89 2.27
C PRO A 180 7.68 -20.56 3.51
N ILE A 181 7.37 -19.45 4.18
CA ILE A 181 8.05 -18.98 5.38
C ILE A 181 6.96 -18.57 6.38
N ARG A 182 6.96 -19.20 7.55
CA ARG A 182 6.08 -18.88 8.67
C ARG A 182 6.91 -18.24 9.78
N ASP A 183 6.52 -17.04 10.18
CA ASP A 183 7.13 -16.28 11.26
C ASP A 183 6.14 -16.04 12.40
N VAL A 184 6.59 -15.41 13.48
CA VAL A 184 5.74 -15.08 14.64
C VAL A 184 4.47 -14.34 14.22
N VAL A 185 4.52 -13.50 13.18
CA VAL A 185 3.35 -12.78 12.66
C VAL A 185 2.34 -13.75 12.01
N SER A 186 2.79 -14.76 11.28
CA SER A 186 1.91 -15.78 10.70
C SER A 186 1.20 -16.63 11.76
N PHE A 187 1.92 -17.08 12.80
CA PHE A 187 1.35 -17.89 13.88
C PHE A 187 0.37 -17.07 14.73
N THR A 188 0.74 -15.84 15.10
CA THR A 188 -0.18 -14.94 15.82
C THR A 188 -1.40 -14.58 14.98
N GLY A 189 -1.23 -14.46 13.66
CA GLY A 189 -2.32 -14.29 12.71
C GLY A 189 -3.30 -15.46 12.71
N LEU A 190 -2.79 -16.70 12.64
CA LEU A 190 -3.62 -17.91 12.66
C LEU A 190 -4.32 -18.08 14.02
N LEU A 191 -3.62 -17.85 15.13
CA LEU A 191 -4.23 -17.86 16.46
C LEU A 191 -5.40 -16.86 16.56
N THR A 192 -5.21 -15.66 16.02
CA THR A 192 -6.27 -14.63 16.00
C THR A 192 -7.49 -15.09 15.21
N VAL A 193 -7.31 -15.90 14.16
CA VAL A 193 -8.42 -16.49 13.39
C VAL A 193 -9.23 -17.44 14.27
N HIS A 194 -8.57 -18.42 14.90
CA HIS A 194 -9.24 -19.43 15.72
C HIS A 194 -9.93 -18.82 16.94
N LEU A 195 -9.27 -17.85 17.61
CA LEU A 195 -9.88 -17.12 18.72
C LEU A 195 -11.14 -16.36 18.31
N LYS A 196 -11.17 -15.75 17.11
CA LYS A 196 -12.37 -15.08 16.59
C LYS A 196 -13.48 -16.03 16.19
N ALA A 197 -13.13 -17.26 15.84
CA ALA A 197 -14.07 -18.33 15.53
C ALA A 197 -14.55 -19.11 16.77
N SER A 198 -14.05 -18.74 17.96
CA SER A 198 -14.28 -19.48 19.22
C SER A 198 -13.84 -20.96 19.16
N ASP A 199 -12.89 -21.27 18.28
CA ASP A 199 -12.31 -22.59 18.09
C ASP A 199 -11.04 -22.72 18.95
N LEU A 200 -11.23 -23.01 20.23
CA LEU A 200 -10.15 -23.04 21.22
C LEU A 200 -9.24 -24.26 21.06
N ASP A 201 -9.75 -25.36 20.51
CA ASP A 201 -8.99 -26.59 20.31
C ASP A 201 -7.94 -26.37 19.22
N SER A 202 -8.34 -25.88 18.05
CA SER A 202 -7.37 -25.53 16.99
C SER A 202 -6.45 -24.39 17.42
N ALA A 203 -6.91 -23.44 18.24
CA ALA A 203 -6.06 -22.38 18.78
C ALA A 203 -4.92 -22.94 19.67
N ARG A 204 -5.19 -24.01 20.42
CA ARG A 204 -4.19 -24.70 21.26
C ARG A 204 -3.18 -25.45 20.41
N GLU A 205 -3.62 -26.12 19.34
CA GLU A 205 -2.75 -26.82 18.41
C GLU A 205 -1.75 -25.89 17.69
N VAL A 206 -2.01 -24.58 17.60
CA VAL A 206 -1.04 -23.62 17.03
C VAL A 206 0.21 -23.47 17.92
N PHE A 207 0.11 -23.79 19.22
CA PHE A 207 1.20 -23.69 20.19
C PHE A 207 1.98 -24.98 20.40
N ASP A 208 1.42 -26.12 20.01
CA ASP A 208 2.04 -27.46 20.13
C ASP A 208 3.02 -27.72 18.97
#